data_AF-A0A1G9IAT9-F1
#
_entry.id   AF-A0A1G9IAT9-F1
#
_cell.length_a   1.000
_cell.length_b   1.000
_cell.length_c   1.000
_cell.angle_alpha   90.00
_cell.angle_beta   90.00
_cell.angle_gamma   90.00
#
_symmetry.space_group_name_H-M   'P 1'
#
loop_
_entity.id
_entity.type
_entity.pdbx_description
1 polymer ?
#
loop_
_entity_poly.entity_id
_entity_poly.type
_entity_poly.pdbx_seq_one_letter_code
_entity_poly.pdbx_strand_id
1 'polypeptide(L)'
;MKHAFAALSVVLLLSGCTATTGPDISYGYSPNMQPIPGSITYGGQPRTKLKKAPVGSIVPHQFIDSYGRKVYETYIIEPDRSLRLTSRRWAPDFLGFDD
;
A
#
# COMPACT_ATOMS: atom_id res chain seq x y z
N MET A 1 46.10 22.41 -0.35
CA MET A 1 44.80 23.13 -0.24
C MET A 1 43.85 22.92 -1.44
N LYS A 2 44.19 22.14 -2.48
CA LYS A 2 43.33 21.92 -3.66
C LYS A 2 42.44 20.66 -3.59
N HIS A 3 42.91 19.63 -2.88
CA HIS A 3 42.19 18.36 -2.73
C HIS A 3 41.09 18.40 -1.66
N ALA A 4 41.13 19.40 -0.77
CA ALA A 4 40.09 19.61 0.25
C ALA A 4 38.75 20.08 -0.35
N PHE A 5 38.81 20.89 -1.41
CA PHE A 5 37.62 21.35 -2.12
C PHE A 5 36.95 20.24 -2.94
N ALA A 6 37.73 19.32 -3.50
CA ALA A 6 37.21 18.18 -4.25
C ALA A 6 36.53 17.13 -3.34
N ALA A 7 36.96 17.01 -2.08
CA ALA A 7 36.32 16.12 -1.12
C ALA A 7 34.97 16.65 -0.63
N LEU A 8 34.83 17.98 -0.51
CA LEU A 8 33.61 18.62 -0.01
C LEU A 8 32.43 18.48 -1.00
N SER A 9 32.69 18.50 -2.30
CA SER A 9 31.66 18.37 -3.35
C SER A 9 31.09 16.96 -3.48
N VAL A 10 31.87 15.92 -3.16
CA VAL A 10 31.41 14.52 -3.21
C VAL A 10 30.43 14.18 -2.09
N VAL A 11 30.54 14.83 -0.92
CA VAL A 11 29.64 14.60 0.22
C VAL A 11 28.25 15.20 0.00
N LEU A 12 28.13 16.30 -0.75
CA LEU A 12 26.84 16.92 -1.06
C LEU A 12 25.96 16.08 -2.01
N LEU A 13 26.56 15.27 -2.88
CA LEU A 13 25.83 14.49 -3.88
C LEU A 13 25.21 13.18 -3.33
N LEU A 14 25.56 12.76 -2.11
CA LEU A 14 25.06 11.51 -1.51
C LEU A 14 23.72 11.67 -0.76
N SER A 15 23.14 12.86 -0.69
CA SER A 15 21.93 13.15 0.09
C SER A 15 20.60 12.93 -0.67
N GLY A 16 20.63 12.37 -1.88
CA GLY A 16 19.47 12.30 -2.77
C GLY A 16 18.60 11.04 -2.71
N CYS A 17 18.87 10.06 -1.85
CA CYS A 17 18.09 8.81 -1.79
C CYS A 17 17.00 8.83 -0.70
N THR A 18 16.18 9.88 -0.64
CA THR A 18 14.87 9.74 0.01
C THR A 18 13.86 9.35 -1.05
N ALA A 19 13.28 8.17 -0.94
CA ALA A 19 12.15 7.76 -1.79
C ALA A 19 11.03 8.79 -1.61
N THR A 20 10.88 9.70 -2.57
CA THR A 20 9.77 10.63 -2.65
C THR A 20 8.50 9.81 -2.84
N THR A 21 7.78 9.57 -1.75
CA THR A 21 6.35 9.23 -1.83
C THR A 21 5.67 10.46 -2.43
N GLY A 22 5.39 10.41 -3.73
CA GLY A 22 4.58 11.44 -4.39
C GLY A 22 3.23 11.60 -3.69
N PRO A 23 2.61 12.79 -3.78
CA PRO A 23 1.41 13.16 -3.03
C PRO A 23 0.15 12.37 -3.39
N ASP A 24 0.19 11.48 -4.37
CA ASP A 24 -0.99 10.92 -5.04
C ASP A 24 -1.03 9.40 -5.10
N ILE A 25 0.07 8.68 -4.86
CA ILE A 25 0.02 7.20 -4.79
C ILE A 25 0.85 6.63 -3.63
N SER A 26 0.19 6.41 -2.50
CA SER A 26 0.75 5.62 -1.41
C SER A 26 0.60 4.13 -1.75
N TYR A 27 1.62 3.54 -2.38
CA TYR A 27 1.68 2.09 -2.55
C TYR A 27 2.15 1.45 -1.24
N GLY A 28 1.21 0.90 -0.48
CA GLY A 28 1.54 0.14 0.73
C GLY A 28 1.69 -1.34 0.42
N TYR A 29 2.91 -1.85 0.54
CA TYR A 29 3.18 -3.29 0.63
C TYR A 29 3.82 -3.57 1.98
N SER A 30 3.08 -4.26 2.85
CA SER A 30 3.60 -4.69 4.14
C SER A 30 2.85 -5.94 4.60
N PRO A 31 3.54 -6.97 5.10
CA PRO A 31 2.88 -8.16 5.65
C PRO A 31 2.01 -7.86 6.88
N ASN A 32 2.23 -6.71 7.54
CA ASN A 32 1.53 -6.30 8.76
C ASN A 32 0.70 -5.03 8.55
N MET A 33 0.13 -4.86 7.34
CA MET A 33 -0.64 -3.66 7.05
C MET A 33 -1.94 -3.63 7.85
N GLN A 34 -2.12 -2.55 8.63
CA GLN A 34 -3.27 -2.43 9.51
C GLN A 34 -4.55 -2.15 8.69
N PRO A 35 -5.66 -2.85 8.98
CA PRO A 35 -6.95 -2.58 8.35
C PRO A 35 -7.41 -1.15 8.66
N ILE A 36 -8.06 -0.50 7.70
CA ILE A 36 -8.67 0.83 7.87
C ILE A 36 -10.20 0.73 7.79
N PRO A 37 -10.95 1.74 8.24
CA PRO A 37 -12.41 1.74 8.06
C PRO A 37 -12.79 1.41 6.61
N GLY A 38 -13.56 0.34 6.43
CA GLY A 38 -13.97 -0.18 5.11
C GLY A 38 -13.18 -1.41 4.61
N SER A 39 -12.02 -1.72 5.18
CA SER A 39 -11.30 -2.98 4.95
C SER A 39 -12.12 -4.19 5.42
N ILE A 40 -11.96 -5.35 4.78
CA ILE A 40 -12.69 -6.58 5.16
C ILE A 40 -12.37 -7.01 6.59
N THR A 41 -11.13 -6.82 7.03
CA THR A 41 -10.64 -7.22 8.35
C THR A 41 -10.75 -6.11 9.40
N TYR A 42 -11.35 -4.97 9.06
CA TYR A 42 -11.54 -3.87 10.01
C TYR A 42 -12.56 -4.22 11.08
N GLY A 43 -12.19 -4.08 12.36
CA GLY A 43 -13.04 -4.48 13.49
C GLY A 43 -13.16 -6.00 13.69
N GLY A 44 -12.35 -6.79 12.98
CA GLY A 44 -12.37 -8.25 13.01
C GLY A 44 -12.83 -8.85 11.68
N GLN A 45 -12.50 -10.13 11.47
CA GLN A 45 -12.74 -10.77 10.19
C GLN A 45 -14.14 -11.41 10.10
N PRO A 46 -14.96 -11.08 9.07
CA PRO A 46 -16.24 -11.73 8.84
C PRO A 46 -16.03 -13.19 8.42
N ARG A 47 -16.47 -14.12 9.27
CA ARG A 47 -16.23 -15.57 9.11
C ARG A 47 -17.14 -16.25 8.08
N THR A 48 -18.11 -15.54 7.52
CA THR A 48 -19.24 -16.14 6.78
C THR A 48 -19.01 -16.33 5.28
N LYS A 49 -18.03 -15.64 4.68
CA LYS A 49 -17.88 -15.59 3.21
C LYS A 49 -16.66 -16.34 2.63
N LEU A 50 -15.81 -16.95 3.46
CA LEU A 50 -14.51 -17.49 3.03
C LEU A 50 -14.41 -19.03 3.02
N LYS A 51 -15.52 -19.74 3.22
CA LYS A 51 -15.48 -21.22 3.31
C LYS A 51 -15.30 -21.92 1.96
N LYS A 52 -15.66 -21.27 0.86
CA LYS A 52 -15.68 -21.89 -0.48
C LYS A 52 -14.37 -21.72 -1.27
N ALA A 53 -13.56 -20.71 -0.95
CA ALA A 53 -12.34 -20.42 -1.68
C ALA A 53 -11.15 -21.24 -1.14
N PRO A 54 -10.25 -21.74 -2.02
CA PRO A 54 -9.02 -22.41 -1.61
C PRO A 54 -8.07 -21.50 -0.82
N VAL A 55 -7.21 -22.10 0.01
CA VAL A 55 -6.08 -21.39 0.64
C VAL A 55 -5.15 -20.84 -0.44
N GLY A 56 -4.57 -19.65 -0.20
CA GLY A 56 -3.74 -18.92 -1.15
C GLY A 56 -4.52 -18.13 -2.19
N SER A 57 -5.86 -18.23 -2.22
CA SER A 57 -6.67 -17.45 -3.16
C SER A 57 -6.56 -15.96 -2.90
N ILE A 58 -6.57 -15.19 -3.98
CA ILE A 58 -6.59 -13.74 -3.96
C ILE A 58 -8.04 -13.26 -3.80
N VAL A 59 -8.28 -12.38 -2.83
CA VAL A 59 -9.57 -11.74 -2.60
C VAL A 59 -9.40 -10.23 -2.81
N PRO A 60 -9.79 -9.70 -3.99
CA PRO A 60 -9.79 -8.26 -4.20
C PRO A 60 -10.95 -7.62 -3.44
N HIS A 61 -10.72 -6.42 -2.91
CA HIS A 61 -11.73 -5.64 -2.22
C HIS A 61 -11.59 -4.17 -2.61
N GLN A 62 -12.72 -3.51 -2.82
CA GLN A 62 -12.75 -2.10 -3.16
C GLN A 62 -13.79 -1.40 -2.31
N PHE A 63 -13.43 -0.24 -1.76
CA PHE A 63 -14.32 0.59 -0.96
C PHE A 63 -13.95 2.07 -1.07
N ILE A 64 -14.81 2.93 -0.55
CA ILE A 64 -14.54 4.36 -0.39
C ILE A 64 -14.15 4.61 1.07
N ASP A 65 -13.01 5.25 1.30
CA ASP A 65 -12.57 5.58 2.65
C ASP A 65 -13.35 6.78 3.24
N SER A 66 -13.06 7.09 4.51
CA SER A 66 -13.68 8.24 5.21
C SER A 66 -13.38 9.61 4.57
N TYR A 67 -12.39 9.68 3.68
CA TYR A 67 -11.98 10.89 2.97
C TYR A 67 -12.56 10.96 1.55
N GLY A 68 -13.40 9.99 1.15
CA GLY A 68 -14.00 9.94 -0.18
C GLY A 68 -13.09 9.33 -1.25
N ARG A 69 -11.92 8.80 -0.88
CA ARG A 69 -10.97 8.20 -1.82
C ARG A 69 -11.32 6.76 -2.09
N LYS A 70 -11.17 6.32 -3.34
CA LYS A 70 -11.36 4.93 -3.70
C LYS A 70 -10.12 4.12 -3.29
N VAL A 71 -10.33 3.08 -2.50
CA VAL A 71 -9.26 2.19 -2.01
C VAL A 71 -9.42 0.83 -2.64
N TYR A 72 -8.31 0.30 -3.13
CA TYR A 72 -8.19 -1.05 -3.65
C TYR A 72 -7.29 -1.86 -2.72
N GLU A 73 -7.80 -2.95 -2.20
CA GLU A 73 -7.08 -3.85 -1.32
C GLU A 73 -7.02 -5.25 -1.90
N THR A 74 -5.87 -5.90 -1.73
CA THR A 74 -5.63 -7.27 -2.14
C THR A 74 -5.36 -8.11 -0.91
N TYR A 75 -6.19 -9.12 -0.70
CA TYR A 75 -6.05 -10.07 0.38
C TYR A 75 -5.66 -11.45 -0.13
N ILE A 76 -4.99 -12.22 0.73
CA ILE A 76 -4.71 -13.64 0.51
C ILE A 76 -5.41 -14.44 1.60
N ILE A 77 -6.03 -15.55 1.23
CA ILE A 77 -6.61 -16.51 2.17
C ILE A 77 -5.48 -17.34 2.79
N GLU A 78 -5.28 -17.20 4.08
CA GLU A 78 -4.29 -17.96 4.85
C GLU A 78 -4.79 -19.39 5.17
N PRO A 79 -3.90 -20.31 5.60
CA PRO A 79 -4.28 -21.69 5.94
C PRO A 79 -5.36 -21.81 7.02
N ASP A 80 -5.39 -20.86 7.96
CA ASP A 80 -6.41 -20.74 9.01
C ASP A 80 -7.74 -20.12 8.51
N ARG A 81 -7.83 -19.88 7.20
CA ARG A 81 -8.90 -19.16 6.50
C ARG A 81 -9.04 -17.70 6.93
N SER A 82 -8.01 -17.15 7.57
CA SER A 82 -7.93 -15.71 7.79
C SER A 82 -7.61 -14.97 6.48
N LEU A 83 -7.92 -13.68 6.43
CA LEU A 83 -7.54 -12.82 5.31
C LEU A 83 -6.35 -11.97 5.72
N ARG A 84 -5.23 -12.15 5.04
CA ARG A 84 -4.07 -11.27 5.19
C ARG A 84 -4.09 -10.19 4.12
N LEU A 85 -4.15 -8.93 4.57
CA LEU A 85 -3.98 -7.78 3.69
C LEU A 85 -2.54 -7.76 3.17
N THR A 86 -2.38 -7.89 1.85
CA THR A 86 -1.05 -7.95 1.21
C THR A 86 -0.71 -6.65 0.50
N SER A 87 -1.71 -5.95 -0.04
CA SER A 87 -1.51 -4.68 -0.71
C SER A 87 -2.70 -3.76 -0.52
N ARG A 88 -2.43 -2.47 -0.39
CA ARG A 88 -3.41 -1.38 -0.47
C ARG A 88 -2.92 -0.34 -1.48
N ARG A 89 -3.85 0.14 -2.29
CA ARG A 89 -3.66 1.24 -3.26
C ARG A 89 -4.81 2.22 -3.08
N TRP A 90 -4.51 3.50 -3.01
CA TRP A 90 -5.52 4.54 -3.18
C TRP A 90 -5.58 4.87 -4.67
N ALA A 91 -6.79 5.02 -5.20
CA ALA A 91 -6.97 5.57 -6.53
C ALA A 91 -6.30 6.95 -6.55
N PRO A 92 -5.57 7.28 -7.62
CA PRO A 92 -5.04 8.61 -7.76
C PRO A 92 -6.21 9.58 -7.76
N ASP A 93 -6.18 10.52 -6.84
CA ASP A 93 -7.01 11.69 -6.91
C ASP A 93 -6.43 12.52 -8.09
N PHE A 94 -7.19 12.73 -9.16
CA PHE A 94 -7.14 13.92 -10.04
C PHE A 94 -6.05 14.23 -11.10
N LEU A 95 -5.13 13.39 -11.58
CA LEU A 95 -4.47 13.69 -12.88
C LEU A 95 -5.08 12.88 -14.03
N GLY A 96 -6.01 13.55 -14.72
CA GLY A 96 -6.78 13.02 -15.84
C GLY A 96 -5.92 12.60 -17.02
N PHE A 97 -6.02 11.32 -17.37
CA PHE A 97 -5.94 10.85 -18.74
C PHE A 97 -7.32 10.25 -19.05
N ASP A 98 -8.26 11.14 -19.35
CA ASP A 98 -9.37 10.77 -20.24
C ASP A 98 -8.76 10.84 -21.64
N ASP A 99 -8.89 9.73 -22.38
CA ASP A 99 -8.42 9.40 -23.74
C ASP A 99 -6.92 9.10 -23.99
#